data_AF-A0A359F3C2-F1
#
_entry.id   AF-A0A359F3C2-F1
#
_cell.length_a   1.000
_cell.length_b   1.000
_cell.length_c   1.000
_cell.angle_alpha   90.00
_cell.angle_beta   90.00
_cell.angle_gamma   90.00
#
_symmetry.space_group_name_H-M   'P 1'
#
loop_
_entity.id
_entity.type
_entity.pdbx_description
1 polymer ?
#
loop_
_entity_poly.entity_id
_entity_poly.type
_entity_poly.pdbx_seq_one_letter_code
_entity_poly.pdbx_strand_id
1 'polypeptide(L)'
;MLRGASGPVFSEALRAVGVLPERQNPLEPALFKIFDLFGENYPSMVVTRQGARFSKGWSVAKVAEAVEIATEELLQRVLAYAHVEFAEHREAGRAVVLATTTPRHLVASLAERLGFDHVIATTYGQADGAFDGTTVGEFVWGKGKARAIRVWTEEMGIDLAECHAYSDSYYDVPMLSLVGTPHVINPDPRMIAVAALRRWPARFFDVPAGVPKFAGIEPQKVAMMCARPEFFPNVRFRIYGAGRIPESGAAIVVGNHRSYFDPLAIGVTLGKRGRPVRFLGKKEVFDAPIVGDFARAMGGIRVERGTGSDAPLQEAEQALAAGEMVALMPQGTIPRGRAFFDPELKGRWGAARLAEGSRAPVIPIGIWGTENVWPRSAKFPNLNPLGKSPVVTIRVGKPVELKYDSLEADTERIMHAIVALLPPEARQTYEPSEEEIRRALPAGVEDVDPGHEKSRRPGSD
;
A
#
# COMPACT_ATOMS: atom_id res chain seq x y z
N MET A 1 13.25 5.86 -2.18
CA MET A 1 12.76 7.24 -1.93
C MET A 1 11.87 7.79 -3.03
N LEU A 2 12.10 7.42 -4.31
CA LEU A 2 11.30 7.87 -5.44
C LEU A 2 10.26 6.81 -5.85
N ARG A 3 9.14 7.26 -6.41
CA ARG A 3 8.18 6.41 -7.12
C ARG A 3 8.71 6.10 -8.52
N GLY A 4 9.11 4.84 -8.73
CA GLY A 4 9.67 4.37 -9.99
C GLY A 4 11.16 4.74 -10.18
N ALA A 5 11.72 4.33 -11.32
CA ALA A 5 13.13 4.54 -11.64
C ALA A 5 13.41 5.98 -12.09
N SER A 6 14.58 6.51 -11.71
CA SER A 6 15.07 7.83 -12.13
C SER A 6 15.74 7.82 -13.52
N GLY A 7 16.24 6.65 -13.96
CA GLY A 7 16.92 6.47 -15.24
C GLY A 7 16.13 6.99 -16.45
N PRO A 8 14.85 6.57 -16.64
CA PRO A 8 14.03 7.05 -17.75
C PRO A 8 13.85 8.57 -17.77
N VAL A 9 13.68 9.20 -16.60
CA VAL A 9 13.51 10.66 -16.47
C VAL A 9 14.78 11.39 -16.90
N PHE A 10 15.95 10.94 -16.43
CA PHE A 10 17.23 11.51 -16.88
C PHE A 10 17.46 11.28 -18.38
N SER A 11 17.13 10.11 -18.92
CA SER A 11 17.27 9.82 -20.35
C SER A 11 16.38 10.71 -21.21
N GLU A 12 15.17 11.00 -20.79
CA GLU A 12 14.26 11.92 -21.49
C GLU A 12 14.79 13.35 -21.48
N ALA A 13 15.22 13.84 -20.32
CA ALA A 13 15.79 15.17 -20.20
C ALA A 13 17.09 15.33 -21.02
N LEU A 14 17.96 14.31 -21.04
CA LEU A 14 19.18 14.30 -21.85
C LEU A 14 18.90 14.33 -23.36
N ARG A 15 17.77 13.75 -23.82
CA ARG A 15 17.33 13.90 -25.22
C ARG A 15 16.84 15.32 -25.49
N ALA A 16 16.08 15.91 -24.57
CA ALA A 16 15.51 17.24 -24.74
C ALA A 16 16.58 18.32 -24.99
N VAL A 17 17.77 18.17 -24.40
CA VAL A 17 18.91 19.09 -24.58
C VAL A 17 19.88 18.65 -25.70
N GLY A 18 19.57 17.55 -26.39
CA GLY A 18 20.35 17.01 -27.50
C GLY A 18 21.69 16.38 -27.08
N VAL A 19 21.77 15.78 -25.88
CA VAL A 19 22.91 14.93 -25.47
C VAL A 19 22.72 13.50 -25.99
N LEU A 20 21.48 12.99 -25.93
CA LEU A 20 21.11 11.69 -26.49
C LEU A 20 20.38 11.86 -27.84
N PRO A 21 20.45 10.87 -28.76
CA PRO A 21 19.74 10.94 -30.03
C PRO A 21 18.21 10.97 -29.86
N GLU A 22 17.51 11.72 -30.73
CA GLU A 22 16.05 11.87 -30.69
C GLU A 22 15.29 10.56 -30.90
N ARG A 23 15.80 9.66 -31.75
CA ARG A 23 15.20 8.33 -31.95
C ARG A 23 15.56 7.41 -30.79
N GLN A 24 14.55 6.87 -30.11
CA GLN A 24 14.72 5.72 -29.22
C GLN A 24 15.37 4.58 -29.98
N ASN A 25 16.47 4.04 -29.44
CA ASN A 25 16.94 2.75 -29.90
C ASN A 25 15.83 1.73 -29.57
N PRO A 26 15.35 0.90 -30.51
CA PRO A 26 14.30 -0.09 -30.22
C PRO A 26 14.67 -1.06 -29.08
N LEU A 27 15.96 -1.19 -28.75
CA LEU A 27 16.47 -1.98 -27.63
C LEU A 27 16.57 -1.22 -26.29
N GLU A 28 16.52 0.11 -26.26
CA GLU A 28 16.57 0.93 -25.03
C GLU A 28 15.36 0.67 -24.11
N PRO A 29 14.10 0.70 -24.59
CA PRO A 29 12.96 0.36 -23.76
C PRO A 29 13.03 -1.06 -23.22
N ALA A 30 13.72 -1.98 -23.90
CA ALA A 30 13.94 -3.35 -23.42
C ALA A 30 15.02 -3.39 -22.33
N LEU A 31 16.10 -2.61 -22.44
CA LEU A 31 17.14 -2.45 -21.41
C LEU A 31 16.59 -1.79 -20.13
N PHE A 32 15.80 -0.73 -20.28
CA PHE A 32 15.12 -0.08 -19.14
C PHE A 32 13.99 -0.95 -18.59
N LYS A 33 13.23 -1.67 -19.42
CA LYS A 33 12.29 -2.68 -18.94
C LYS A 33 13.00 -3.81 -18.21
N ILE A 34 14.19 -4.26 -18.60
CA ILE A 34 14.95 -5.26 -17.83
C ILE A 34 15.34 -4.70 -16.45
N PHE A 35 15.64 -3.41 -16.37
CA PHE A 35 15.89 -2.69 -15.12
C PHE A 35 14.60 -2.58 -14.25
N ASP A 36 13.46 -2.28 -14.87
CA ASP A 36 12.15 -2.13 -14.22
C ASP A 36 11.49 -3.47 -13.83
N LEU A 37 11.68 -4.54 -14.61
CA LEU A 37 11.01 -5.84 -14.42
C LEU A 37 11.74 -6.74 -13.42
N PHE A 38 13.05 -6.59 -13.25
CA PHE A 38 13.88 -7.47 -12.43
C PHE A 38 14.64 -6.77 -11.29
N GLY A 39 14.57 -5.43 -11.19
CA GLY A 39 15.42 -4.64 -10.28
C GLY A 39 16.90 -4.65 -10.70
N GLU A 40 17.76 -3.99 -9.92
CA GLU A 40 19.22 -4.09 -10.10
C GLU A 40 19.61 -5.59 -10.16
N ASN A 41 20.28 -6.04 -11.21
CA ASN A 41 20.77 -7.40 -11.33
C ASN A 41 22.17 -7.41 -11.95
N TYR A 42 22.93 -8.49 -11.78
CA TYR A 42 24.34 -8.50 -12.17
C TYR A 42 24.56 -8.15 -13.66
N PRO A 43 23.77 -8.65 -14.63
CA PRO A 43 23.88 -8.24 -16.04
C PRO A 43 23.66 -6.75 -16.28
N SER A 44 22.62 -6.14 -15.69
CA SER A 44 22.36 -4.70 -15.87
C SER A 44 23.48 -3.83 -15.26
N MET A 45 24.10 -4.32 -14.19
CA MET A 45 25.21 -3.62 -13.53
C MET A 45 26.54 -3.71 -14.28
N VAL A 46 26.75 -4.75 -15.09
CA VAL A 46 27.88 -4.79 -16.04
C VAL A 46 27.75 -3.66 -17.06
N VAL A 47 26.55 -3.45 -17.59
CA VAL A 47 26.25 -2.35 -18.52
C VAL A 47 26.37 -0.99 -17.82
N THR A 48 25.80 -0.86 -16.61
CA THR A 48 25.85 0.39 -15.82
C THR A 48 27.29 0.80 -15.50
N ARG A 49 28.19 -0.16 -15.24
CA ARG A 49 29.62 0.10 -15.04
C ARG A 49 30.30 0.68 -16.28
N GLN A 50 29.76 0.44 -17.48
CA GLN A 50 30.22 1.08 -18.72
C GLN A 50 29.60 2.47 -18.94
N GLY A 51 28.72 2.93 -18.06
CA GLY A 51 28.02 4.21 -18.18
C GLY A 51 28.96 5.40 -18.40
N ALA A 52 30.11 5.43 -17.71
CA ALA A 52 31.14 6.43 -17.94
C ALA A 52 31.60 6.44 -19.40
N ARG A 53 31.92 5.28 -19.99
CA ARG A 53 32.35 5.17 -21.39
C ARG A 53 31.28 5.64 -22.36
N PHE A 54 30.01 5.35 -22.10
CA PHE A 54 28.90 5.83 -22.92
C PHE A 54 28.70 7.34 -22.84
N SER A 55 29.10 7.96 -21.72
CA SER A 55 29.06 9.42 -21.56
C SER A 55 30.22 10.15 -22.25
N LYS A 56 31.22 9.43 -22.80
CA LYS A 56 32.39 10.07 -23.40
C LYS A 56 31.98 11.07 -24.48
N GLY A 57 32.43 12.31 -24.35
CA GLY A 57 32.14 13.41 -25.28
C GLY A 57 30.81 14.13 -25.00
N TRP A 58 30.03 13.72 -24.00
CA TRP A 58 28.86 14.50 -23.58
C TRP A 58 29.31 15.85 -23.04
N SER A 59 28.60 16.92 -23.40
CA SER A 59 28.84 18.26 -22.88
C SER A 59 28.40 18.34 -21.41
N VAL A 60 29.30 18.76 -20.52
CA VAL A 60 28.99 18.95 -19.09
C VAL A 60 27.89 19.98 -18.91
N ALA A 61 27.94 21.09 -19.68
CA ALA A 61 26.94 22.14 -19.62
C ALA A 61 25.53 21.66 -20.01
N LYS A 62 25.41 20.89 -21.10
CA LYS A 62 24.12 20.34 -21.52
C LYS A 62 23.59 19.29 -20.55
N VAL A 63 24.47 18.47 -19.97
CA VAL A 63 24.05 17.52 -18.94
C VAL A 63 23.51 18.27 -17.71
N ALA A 64 24.15 19.36 -17.29
CA ALA A 64 23.63 20.18 -16.20
C ALA A 64 22.24 20.76 -16.50
N GLU A 65 21.99 21.23 -17.73
CA GLU A 65 20.67 21.69 -18.18
C GLU A 65 19.61 20.57 -18.10
N ALA A 66 19.93 19.36 -18.59
CA ALA A 66 19.04 18.20 -18.48
C ALA A 66 18.75 17.82 -17.03
N VAL A 67 19.73 17.96 -16.14
CA VAL A 67 19.58 17.62 -14.73
C VAL A 67 18.55 18.54 -14.06
N GLU A 68 18.50 19.82 -14.38
CA GLU A 68 17.48 20.72 -13.83
C GLU A 68 16.07 20.31 -14.28
N ILE A 69 15.89 19.97 -15.56
CA ILE A 69 14.61 19.47 -16.09
C ILE A 69 14.18 18.18 -15.35
N ALA A 70 15.11 17.21 -15.27
CA ALA A 70 14.83 15.94 -14.61
C ALA A 70 14.56 16.11 -13.11
N THR A 71 15.24 17.05 -12.45
CA THR A 71 15.11 17.29 -11.01
C THR A 71 13.71 17.76 -10.64
N GLU A 72 13.12 18.68 -11.40
CA GLU A 72 11.74 19.13 -11.18
C GLU A 72 10.73 17.98 -11.23
N GLU A 73 10.89 17.08 -12.19
CA GLU A 73 10.03 15.92 -12.32
C GLU A 73 10.26 14.90 -11.19
N LEU A 74 11.52 14.64 -10.84
CA LEU A 74 11.88 13.69 -9.78
C LEU A 74 11.40 14.16 -8.41
N LEU A 75 11.39 15.46 -8.12
CA LEU A 75 10.84 16.01 -6.88
C LEU A 75 9.36 15.65 -6.70
N GLN A 76 8.58 15.66 -7.79
CA GLN A 76 7.16 15.26 -7.76
C GLN A 76 6.96 13.76 -7.53
N ARG A 77 8.02 12.96 -7.73
CA ARG A 77 8.01 11.51 -7.54
C ARG A 77 8.52 11.10 -6.16
N VAL A 78 8.95 12.02 -5.32
CA VAL A 78 9.40 11.70 -3.95
C VAL A 78 8.22 11.19 -3.15
N LEU A 79 8.41 10.05 -2.48
CA LEU A 79 7.35 9.40 -1.72
C LEU A 79 7.13 10.16 -0.40
N ALA A 80 5.88 10.34 0.01
CA ALA A 80 5.52 11.13 1.19
C ALA A 80 6.25 10.67 2.47
N TYR A 81 6.42 9.36 2.67
CA TYR A 81 7.13 8.82 3.83
C TYR A 81 8.62 9.22 3.87
N ALA A 82 9.25 9.44 2.71
CA ALA A 82 10.66 9.84 2.67
C ALA A 82 10.85 11.21 3.32
N HIS A 83 9.89 12.13 3.13
CA HIS A 83 9.90 13.43 3.81
C HIS A 83 9.79 13.29 5.33
N VAL A 84 8.96 12.35 5.82
CA VAL A 84 8.81 12.09 7.26
C VAL A 84 10.12 11.57 7.86
N GLU A 85 10.75 10.57 7.22
CA GLU A 85 12.03 10.02 7.70
C GLU A 85 13.16 11.06 7.66
N PHE A 86 13.20 11.91 6.62
CA PHE A 86 14.18 13.01 6.56
C PHE A 86 13.97 14.02 7.69
N ALA A 87 12.72 14.37 7.98
CA ALA A 87 12.40 15.29 9.07
C ALA A 87 12.80 14.71 10.43
N GLU A 88 12.50 13.43 10.69
CA GLU A 88 12.86 12.75 11.94
C GLU A 88 14.37 12.78 12.21
N HIS A 89 15.19 12.48 11.20
CA HIS A 89 16.66 12.54 11.36
C HIS A 89 17.17 13.94 11.60
N ARG A 90 16.61 14.93 10.90
CA ARG A 90 16.99 16.34 11.08
C ARG A 90 16.60 16.88 12.45
N GLU A 91 15.40 16.57 12.93
CA GLU A 91 14.94 16.93 14.27
C GLU A 91 15.82 16.29 15.35
N ALA A 92 16.35 15.09 15.09
CA ALA A 92 17.32 14.43 15.94
C ALA A 92 18.77 14.95 15.78
N GLY A 93 19.00 15.99 14.96
CA GLY A 93 20.31 16.59 14.73
C GLY A 93 21.28 15.72 13.92
N ARG A 94 20.77 14.76 13.14
CA ARG A 94 21.59 13.84 12.33
C ARG A 94 21.73 14.36 10.91
N ALA A 95 22.95 14.29 10.37
CA ALA A 95 23.21 14.55 8.96
C ALA A 95 22.56 13.48 8.08
N VAL A 96 21.99 13.89 6.95
CA VAL A 96 21.32 13.02 5.98
C VAL A 96 22.20 12.92 4.72
N VAL A 97 22.61 11.69 4.39
CA VAL A 97 23.58 11.42 3.31
C VAL A 97 22.97 10.51 2.24
N LEU A 98 23.10 10.89 0.96
CA LEU A 98 22.65 10.08 -0.16
C LEU A 98 23.78 9.19 -0.67
N ALA A 99 23.67 7.86 -0.52
CA ALA A 99 24.60 6.90 -1.10
C ALA A 99 23.98 6.16 -2.30
N THR A 100 24.46 6.41 -3.52
CA THR A 100 23.80 5.92 -4.75
C THR A 100 24.76 5.51 -5.87
N THR A 101 24.34 4.54 -6.67
CA THR A 101 25.05 4.14 -7.89
C THR A 101 24.93 5.19 -9.00
N THR A 102 23.82 5.95 -9.02
CA THR A 102 23.56 7.02 -10.00
C THR A 102 24.72 8.02 -9.99
N PRO A 103 25.19 8.48 -11.16
CA PRO A 103 26.31 9.41 -11.21
C PRO A 103 26.05 10.69 -10.42
N ARG A 104 27.05 11.16 -9.67
CA ARG A 104 27.00 12.42 -8.90
C ARG A 104 26.46 13.56 -9.74
N HIS A 105 26.95 13.65 -10.97
CA HIS A 105 26.61 14.68 -11.96
C HIS A 105 25.13 14.73 -12.32
N LEU A 106 24.38 13.64 -12.11
CA LEU A 106 22.94 13.58 -12.36
C LEU A 106 22.11 13.80 -11.10
N VAL A 107 22.60 13.36 -9.95
CA VAL A 107 21.80 13.31 -8.71
C VAL A 107 22.07 14.47 -7.74
N ALA A 108 23.13 15.25 -7.96
CA ALA A 108 23.54 16.31 -7.04
C ALA A 108 22.46 17.38 -6.84
N SER A 109 21.85 17.90 -7.92
CA SER A 109 20.79 18.92 -7.84
C SER A 109 19.56 18.39 -7.08
N LEU A 110 19.13 17.15 -7.37
CA LEU A 110 18.04 16.50 -6.62
C LEU A 110 18.39 16.35 -5.13
N ALA A 111 19.61 15.93 -4.80
CA ALA A 111 20.04 15.77 -3.42
C ALA A 111 20.07 17.10 -2.66
N GLU A 112 20.58 18.17 -3.29
CA GLU A 112 20.58 19.52 -2.73
C GLU A 112 19.17 20.03 -2.46
N ARG A 113 18.26 19.91 -3.45
CA ARG A 113 16.86 20.34 -3.30
C ARG A 113 16.08 19.54 -2.26
N LEU A 114 16.47 18.29 -2.02
CA LEU A 114 15.94 17.46 -0.94
C LEU A 114 16.61 17.76 0.41
N GLY A 115 17.68 18.56 0.44
CA GLY A 115 18.42 18.96 1.62
C GLY A 115 19.33 17.86 2.19
N PHE A 116 19.92 17.02 1.33
CA PHE A 116 20.98 16.12 1.76
C PHE A 116 22.25 16.91 2.07
N ASP A 117 22.91 16.62 3.19
CA ASP A 117 24.14 17.29 3.60
C ASP A 117 25.33 16.81 2.75
N HIS A 118 25.31 15.54 2.36
CA HIS A 118 26.34 14.94 1.53
C HIS A 118 25.77 13.93 0.53
N VAL A 119 26.52 13.73 -0.56
CA VAL A 119 26.24 12.71 -1.57
C VAL A 119 27.48 11.85 -1.72
N ILE A 120 27.32 10.53 -1.68
CA ILE A 120 28.32 9.52 -1.98
C ILE A 120 27.83 8.79 -3.23
N ALA A 121 28.42 9.11 -4.38
CA ALA A 121 27.92 8.66 -5.67
C ALA A 121 29.05 8.32 -6.64
N THR A 122 28.76 7.47 -7.62
CA THR A 122 29.67 7.19 -8.74
C THR A 122 30.04 8.51 -9.42
N THR A 123 31.32 8.78 -9.64
CA THR A 123 31.76 10.05 -10.24
C THR A 123 32.40 9.77 -11.60
N TYR A 124 31.91 10.42 -12.66
CA TYR A 124 32.52 10.32 -13.99
C TYR A 124 33.59 11.38 -14.17
N GLY A 125 34.67 11.03 -14.87
CA GLY A 125 35.74 11.96 -15.21
C GLY A 125 35.28 13.00 -16.23
N GLN A 126 35.87 14.19 -16.13
CA GLN A 126 35.61 15.31 -17.01
C GLN A 126 36.95 15.92 -17.44
N ALA A 127 37.05 16.26 -18.72
CA ALA A 127 38.17 16.99 -19.29
C ALA A 127 37.63 17.95 -20.38
N ASP A 128 38.16 19.16 -20.44
CA ASP A 128 37.85 20.14 -21.50
C ASP A 128 36.33 20.41 -21.70
N GLY A 129 35.57 20.49 -20.60
CA GLY A 129 34.12 20.75 -20.62
C GLY A 129 33.25 19.58 -21.10
N ALA A 130 33.84 18.39 -21.27
CA ALA A 130 33.16 17.17 -21.65
C ALA A 130 33.48 16.01 -20.69
N PHE A 131 32.61 15.01 -20.67
CA PHE A 131 32.89 13.75 -19.97
C PHE A 131 33.96 12.95 -20.73
N ASP A 132 34.99 12.45 -20.02
CA ASP A 132 36.18 11.83 -20.64
C ASP A 132 36.04 10.32 -20.88
N GLY A 133 34.98 9.70 -20.36
CA GLY A 133 34.73 8.27 -20.46
C GLY A 133 35.19 7.43 -19.26
N THR A 134 35.78 8.05 -18.23
CA THR A 134 36.37 7.38 -17.07
C THR A 134 35.50 7.49 -15.82
N THR A 135 35.75 6.62 -14.84
CA THR A 135 35.17 6.72 -13.49
C THR A 135 36.25 7.16 -12.53
N VAL A 136 35.99 8.20 -11.76
CA VAL A 136 36.87 8.72 -10.72
C VAL A 136 36.56 8.00 -9.41
N GLY A 137 37.57 7.33 -8.86
CA GLY A 137 37.45 6.59 -7.60
C GLY A 137 36.65 5.30 -7.73
N GLU A 138 35.86 4.99 -6.70
CA GLU A 138 35.13 3.73 -6.58
C GLU A 138 33.79 3.79 -7.34
N PHE A 139 33.43 2.68 -7.98
CA PHE A 139 32.08 2.50 -8.51
C PHE A 139 31.13 2.16 -7.36
N VAL A 140 30.20 3.08 -7.05
CA VAL A 140 29.40 3.07 -5.80
C VAL A 140 28.23 2.08 -5.91
N TRP A 141 28.55 0.79 -5.98
CA TRP A 141 27.58 -0.30 -6.00
C TRP A 141 28.08 -1.52 -5.24
N GLY A 142 27.17 -2.22 -4.56
CA GLY A 142 27.51 -3.43 -3.84
C GLY A 142 28.57 -3.19 -2.76
N LYS A 143 29.63 -4.01 -2.77
CA LYS A 143 30.80 -3.82 -1.89
C LYS A 143 31.54 -2.50 -2.14
N GLY A 144 31.47 -1.94 -3.36
CA GLY A 144 32.07 -0.64 -3.67
C GLY A 144 31.37 0.49 -2.94
N LYS A 145 30.02 0.46 -2.86
CA LYS A 145 29.24 1.42 -2.05
C LYS A 145 29.63 1.37 -0.58
N ALA A 146 29.72 0.16 0.00
CA ALA A 146 30.13 -0.02 1.39
C ALA A 146 31.55 0.50 1.67
N ARG A 147 32.51 0.31 0.74
CA ARG A 147 33.86 0.88 0.86
C ARG A 147 33.84 2.41 0.79
N ALA A 148 33.13 2.98 -0.19
CA ALA A 148 33.03 4.43 -0.34
C ALA A 148 32.43 5.10 0.91
N ILE A 149 31.41 4.49 1.50
CA ILE A 149 30.82 4.95 2.76
C ILE A 149 31.83 4.89 3.90
N ARG A 150 32.56 3.77 4.05
CA ARG A 150 33.57 3.62 5.10
C ARG A 150 34.67 4.68 5.01
N VAL A 151 35.23 4.89 3.82
CA VAL A 151 36.26 5.91 3.58
C VAL A 151 35.74 7.28 3.97
N TRP A 152 34.54 7.64 3.51
CA TRP A 152 33.94 8.93 3.84
C TRP A 152 33.67 9.10 5.34
N THR A 153 33.16 8.08 6.03
CA THR A 153 32.92 8.16 7.48
C THR A 153 34.22 8.23 8.28
N GLU A 154 35.28 7.54 7.84
CA GLU A 154 36.61 7.64 8.47
C GLU A 154 37.19 9.05 8.34
N GLU A 155 37.06 9.68 7.16
CA GLU A 155 37.47 11.06 6.91
C GLU A 155 36.70 12.07 7.76
N MET A 156 35.40 11.84 8.00
CA MET A 156 34.54 12.72 8.78
C MET A 156 34.55 12.41 10.29
N GLY A 157 35.25 11.36 10.73
CA GLY A 157 35.27 10.94 12.14
C GLY A 157 33.91 10.43 12.64
N ILE A 158 33.10 9.82 11.77
CA ILE A 158 31.75 9.32 12.08
C ILE A 158 31.82 7.83 12.44
N ASP A 159 31.27 7.45 13.58
CA ASP A 159 31.11 6.04 13.94
C ASP A 159 29.89 5.42 13.24
N LEU A 160 30.14 4.45 12.36
CA LEU A 160 29.10 3.71 11.66
C LEU A 160 28.16 2.94 12.62
N ALA A 161 28.62 2.57 13.82
CA ALA A 161 27.78 1.93 14.83
C ALA A 161 26.66 2.85 15.34
N GLU A 162 26.79 4.17 15.21
CA GLU A 162 25.76 5.15 15.57
C GLU A 162 24.88 5.55 14.37
N CYS A 163 25.20 5.06 13.18
CA CYS A 163 24.51 5.42 11.94
C CYS A 163 23.25 4.59 11.68
N HIS A 164 22.35 5.21 10.92
CA HIS A 164 21.19 4.57 10.30
C HIS A 164 21.46 4.42 8.79
N ALA A 165 21.04 3.31 8.19
CA ALA A 165 21.10 3.16 6.74
C ALA A 165 19.83 2.53 6.19
N TYR A 166 19.40 3.01 5.03
CA TYR A 166 18.14 2.64 4.40
C TYR A 166 18.38 2.12 2.99
N SER A 167 17.84 0.96 2.64
CA SER A 167 17.88 0.46 1.25
C SER A 167 16.80 -0.59 0.96
N ASP A 168 16.41 -0.66 -0.32
CA ASP A 168 15.51 -1.64 -0.91
C ASP A 168 16.22 -2.75 -1.72
N SER A 169 17.52 -2.59 -1.97
CA SER A 169 18.30 -3.46 -2.84
C SER A 169 19.08 -4.51 -2.05
N TYR A 170 19.01 -5.78 -2.50
CA TYR A 170 19.88 -6.85 -2.01
C TYR A 170 21.38 -6.51 -2.14
N TYR A 171 21.75 -5.69 -3.13
CA TYR A 171 23.16 -5.33 -3.33
C TYR A 171 23.70 -4.41 -2.25
N ASP A 172 22.84 -3.76 -1.46
CA ASP A 172 23.24 -2.88 -0.36
C ASP A 172 23.40 -3.59 0.98
N VAL A 173 23.23 -4.91 1.03
CA VAL A 173 23.52 -5.73 2.21
C VAL A 173 24.92 -5.46 2.81
N PRO A 174 26.00 -5.28 2.01
CA PRO A 174 27.30 -4.91 2.56
C PRO A 174 27.29 -3.58 3.32
N MET A 175 26.56 -2.56 2.82
CA MET A 175 26.40 -1.26 3.49
C MET A 175 25.57 -1.40 4.77
N LEU A 176 24.41 -2.06 4.67
CA LEU A 176 23.52 -2.27 5.81
C LEU A 176 24.19 -3.08 6.94
N SER A 177 25.16 -3.93 6.59
CA SER A 177 25.95 -4.69 7.57
C SER A 177 27.01 -3.84 8.28
N LEU A 178 27.27 -2.60 7.86
CA LEU A 178 28.24 -1.72 8.50
C LEU A 178 27.66 -0.91 9.64
N VAL A 179 26.36 -0.61 9.59
CA VAL A 179 25.75 0.36 10.49
C VAL A 179 25.11 -0.29 11.72
N GLY A 180 24.95 0.48 12.80
CA GLY A 180 24.23 0.02 13.98
C GLY A 180 22.74 -0.20 13.75
N THR A 181 22.11 0.67 12.94
CA THR A 181 20.66 0.62 12.71
C THR A 181 20.31 0.47 11.22
N PRO A 182 20.28 -0.76 10.68
CA PRO A 182 19.88 -1.01 9.30
C PRO A 182 18.35 -1.03 9.15
N HIS A 183 17.86 -0.32 8.13
CA HIS A 183 16.45 -0.26 7.75
C HIS A 183 16.28 -0.81 6.34
N VAL A 184 15.57 -1.93 6.24
CA VAL A 184 15.27 -2.54 4.96
C VAL A 184 13.94 -1.99 4.48
N ILE A 185 13.93 -1.27 3.36
CA ILE A 185 12.74 -0.61 2.82
C ILE A 185 12.25 -1.37 1.59
N ASN A 186 10.96 -1.65 1.44
CA ASN A 186 10.37 -2.21 0.21
C ASN A 186 11.17 -3.40 -0.41
N PRO A 187 11.69 -4.36 0.39
CA PRO A 187 12.71 -5.28 -0.09
C PRO A 187 12.23 -6.22 -1.20
N ASP A 188 13.14 -6.45 -2.15
CA ASP A 188 13.05 -7.56 -3.10
C ASP A 188 13.06 -8.93 -2.36
N PRO A 189 12.61 -10.03 -3.00
CA PRO A 189 12.55 -11.34 -2.34
C PRO A 189 13.89 -11.84 -1.76
N ARG A 190 15.03 -11.50 -2.38
CA ARG A 190 16.35 -11.88 -1.87
C ARG A 190 16.69 -11.08 -0.62
N MET A 191 16.37 -9.79 -0.63
CA MET A 191 16.59 -8.88 0.49
C MET A 191 15.73 -9.25 1.70
N ILE A 192 14.51 -9.75 1.49
CA ILE A 192 13.66 -10.31 2.57
C ILE A 192 14.34 -11.50 3.25
N ALA A 193 14.91 -12.42 2.49
CA ALA A 193 15.60 -13.59 3.05
C ALA A 193 16.79 -13.17 3.92
N VAL A 194 17.55 -12.17 3.47
CA VAL A 194 18.66 -11.60 4.24
C VAL A 194 18.17 -10.89 5.50
N ALA A 195 17.14 -10.06 5.39
CA ALA A 195 16.56 -9.35 6.53
C ALA A 195 16.08 -10.33 7.62
N ALA A 196 15.42 -11.43 7.22
CA ALA A 196 14.99 -12.48 8.15
C ALA A 196 16.17 -13.18 8.83
N LEU A 197 17.19 -13.59 8.06
CA LEU A 197 18.41 -14.23 8.59
C LEU A 197 19.19 -13.33 9.55
N ARG A 198 19.26 -12.03 9.25
CA ARG A 198 19.99 -11.03 10.04
C ARG A 198 19.14 -10.33 11.10
N ARG A 199 17.86 -10.66 11.20
CA ARG A 199 16.88 -10.00 12.09
C ARG A 199 16.82 -8.49 11.89
N TRP A 200 16.96 -8.03 10.65
CA TRP A 200 16.82 -6.62 10.33
C TRP A 200 15.34 -6.24 10.18
N PRO A 201 14.92 -5.08 10.73
CA PRO A 201 13.57 -4.59 10.54
C PRO A 201 13.32 -4.26 9.06
N ALA A 202 12.32 -4.91 8.47
CA ALA A 202 11.83 -4.59 7.14
C ALA A 202 10.59 -3.70 7.26
N ARG A 203 10.66 -2.53 6.66
CA ARG A 203 9.55 -1.58 6.51
C ARG A 203 9.10 -1.62 5.06
N PHE A 204 7.80 -1.70 4.86
CA PHE A 204 7.19 -1.61 3.54
C PHE A 204 6.43 -0.28 3.54
N PHE A 205 6.83 0.60 2.63
CA PHE A 205 6.32 1.94 2.44
C PHE A 205 5.70 2.11 1.05
N ASP A 206 5.94 1.15 0.14
CA ASP A 206 5.18 0.95 -1.09
C ASP A 206 4.00 -0.03 -0.90
N VAL A 207 3.98 -0.73 0.23
CA VAL A 207 3.02 -1.80 0.60
C VAL A 207 2.79 -1.74 2.11
N PRO A 208 1.61 -2.08 2.65
CA PRO A 208 1.28 -1.81 4.06
C PRO A 208 2.10 -2.65 5.07
N ALA A 209 2.30 -2.13 6.28
CA ALA A 209 2.97 -2.85 7.38
C ALA A 209 2.21 -4.13 7.84
N GLY A 210 2.93 -5.15 8.32
CA GLY A 210 2.34 -6.34 8.96
C GLY A 210 2.09 -7.57 8.08
N VAL A 211 2.59 -7.62 6.84
CA VAL A 211 2.36 -8.73 5.90
C VAL A 211 3.61 -9.64 5.77
N PRO A 212 3.56 -10.92 6.18
CA PRO A 212 4.60 -11.88 5.83
C PRO A 212 4.52 -12.23 4.34
N LYS A 213 5.65 -12.17 3.60
CA LYS A 213 5.72 -12.66 2.21
C LYS A 213 6.07 -14.16 2.20
N PHE A 214 5.32 -14.98 1.46
CA PHE A 214 5.69 -16.37 1.15
C PHE A 214 6.16 -16.46 -0.31
N ALA A 215 7.38 -16.95 -0.54
CA ALA A 215 7.90 -17.35 -1.86
C ALA A 215 7.82 -16.30 -3.00
N GLY A 216 7.99 -15.01 -2.71
CA GLY A 216 8.15 -13.98 -3.76
C GLY A 216 6.90 -13.65 -4.57
N ILE A 217 5.75 -14.24 -4.25
CA ILE A 217 4.46 -13.83 -4.80
C ILE A 217 3.72 -13.07 -3.70
N GLU A 218 3.41 -11.80 -3.97
CA GLU A 218 2.70 -10.89 -3.07
C GLU A 218 1.37 -11.52 -2.63
N PRO A 219 1.15 -11.94 -1.38
CA PRO A 219 -0.10 -12.58 -0.97
C PRO A 219 -1.31 -11.66 -1.16
N GLN A 220 -1.13 -10.34 -1.05
CA GLN A 220 -2.15 -9.33 -1.36
C GLN A 220 -2.35 -9.14 -2.86
N LYS A 221 -1.33 -9.30 -3.72
CA LYS A 221 -1.50 -9.29 -5.18
C LYS A 221 -2.05 -10.62 -5.68
N VAL A 222 -1.72 -11.75 -5.05
CA VAL A 222 -2.34 -13.05 -5.24
C VAL A 222 -3.78 -13.00 -4.77
N ALA A 223 -4.05 -12.45 -3.59
CA ALA A 223 -5.40 -12.29 -3.08
C ALA A 223 -6.20 -11.24 -3.85
N MET A 224 -5.60 -10.16 -4.36
CA MET A 224 -6.23 -9.21 -5.30
C MET A 224 -6.38 -9.80 -6.70
N MET A 225 -5.45 -10.65 -7.15
CA MET A 225 -5.58 -11.45 -8.36
C MET A 225 -6.72 -12.45 -8.17
N CYS A 226 -6.85 -13.09 -7.01
CA CYS A 226 -7.94 -13.98 -6.61
C CYS A 226 -9.23 -13.25 -6.22
N ALA A 227 -9.20 -11.94 -5.98
CA ALA A 227 -10.36 -11.08 -5.81
C ALA A 227 -10.87 -10.56 -7.17
N ARG A 228 -10.41 -11.14 -8.28
CA ARG A 228 -11.04 -10.91 -9.57
C ARG A 228 -12.32 -11.77 -9.66
N PRO A 229 -13.43 -11.24 -10.19
CA PRO A 229 -14.67 -12.01 -10.39
C PRO A 229 -14.45 -13.39 -11.06
N GLU A 230 -13.42 -13.49 -11.89
CA GLU A 230 -12.97 -14.67 -12.63
C GLU A 230 -12.55 -15.84 -11.73
N PHE A 231 -12.16 -15.59 -10.48
CA PHE A 231 -11.88 -16.63 -9.47
C PHE A 231 -13.13 -17.14 -8.76
N PHE A 232 -14.28 -16.51 -9.01
CA PHE A 232 -15.59 -16.93 -8.53
C PHE A 232 -16.52 -17.15 -9.73
N PRO A 233 -16.22 -18.10 -10.63
CA PRO A 233 -16.98 -18.30 -11.86
C PRO A 233 -18.47 -18.59 -11.61
N ASN A 234 -18.79 -19.09 -10.42
CA ASN A 234 -20.15 -19.43 -10.01
C ASN A 234 -20.85 -18.29 -9.26
N VAL A 235 -20.24 -17.09 -9.14
CA VAL A 235 -20.84 -15.90 -8.54
C VAL A 235 -20.92 -14.79 -9.58
N ARG A 236 -22.11 -14.26 -9.80
CA ARG A 236 -22.32 -13.18 -10.77
C ARG A 236 -22.23 -11.81 -10.10
N PHE A 237 -21.10 -11.14 -10.29
CA PHE A 237 -20.88 -9.78 -9.78
C PHE A 237 -21.50 -8.71 -10.68
N ARG A 238 -22.27 -7.79 -10.09
CA ARG A 238 -22.78 -6.57 -10.72
C ARG A 238 -22.26 -5.36 -9.94
N ILE A 239 -21.21 -4.72 -10.46
CA ILE A 239 -20.51 -3.63 -9.78
C ILE A 239 -20.81 -2.31 -10.48
N TYR A 240 -21.35 -1.35 -9.75
CA TYR A 240 -21.73 -0.03 -10.26
C TYR A 240 -20.95 1.07 -9.54
N GLY A 241 -20.49 2.07 -10.28
CA GLY A 241 -19.89 3.27 -9.71
C GLY A 241 -18.45 3.10 -9.20
N ALA A 242 -17.74 2.02 -9.55
CA ALA A 242 -16.36 1.77 -9.09
C ALA A 242 -15.38 2.92 -9.41
N GLY A 243 -15.63 3.71 -10.45
CA GLY A 243 -14.85 4.91 -10.78
C GLY A 243 -14.94 6.04 -9.75
N ARG A 244 -15.86 5.97 -8.77
CA ARG A 244 -15.98 6.93 -7.66
C ARG A 244 -14.96 6.69 -6.55
N ILE A 245 -14.27 5.55 -6.57
CA ILE A 245 -13.13 5.28 -5.69
C ILE A 245 -11.95 6.10 -6.21
N PRO A 246 -11.33 6.97 -5.39
CA PRO A 246 -10.18 7.78 -5.79
C PRO A 246 -9.04 6.90 -6.31
N GLU A 247 -8.33 7.35 -7.35
CA GLU A 247 -7.22 6.61 -7.96
C GLU A 247 -5.92 6.67 -7.14
N SER A 248 -5.79 7.69 -6.29
CA SER A 248 -4.68 7.87 -5.36
C SER A 248 -5.13 8.62 -4.11
N GLY A 249 -4.26 8.69 -3.10
CA GLY A 249 -4.54 9.39 -1.84
C GLY A 249 -5.45 8.63 -0.88
N ALA A 250 -5.48 9.06 0.37
CA ALA A 250 -6.23 8.41 1.43
C ALA A 250 -7.73 8.26 1.10
N ALA A 251 -8.36 7.16 1.51
CA ALA A 251 -9.82 7.03 1.47
C ALA A 251 -10.33 6.03 2.51
N ILE A 252 -11.50 6.32 3.08
CA ILE A 252 -12.17 5.43 4.03
C ILE A 252 -13.36 4.78 3.31
N VAL A 253 -13.30 3.47 3.08
CA VAL A 253 -14.36 2.72 2.41
C VAL A 253 -15.28 2.11 3.47
N VAL A 254 -16.57 2.42 3.38
CA VAL A 254 -17.57 1.95 4.35
C VAL A 254 -18.66 1.14 3.67
N GLY A 255 -18.98 -0.04 4.21
CA GLY A 255 -20.00 -0.92 3.66
C GLY A 255 -20.95 -1.49 4.72
N ASN A 256 -22.15 -1.88 4.30
CA ASN A 256 -23.05 -2.69 5.13
C ASN A 256 -22.49 -4.12 5.28
N HIS A 257 -22.95 -4.82 6.32
CA HIS A 257 -22.52 -6.18 6.66
C HIS A 257 -23.70 -7.14 6.78
N ARG A 258 -23.79 -8.10 5.85
CA ARG A 258 -24.84 -9.12 5.73
C ARG A 258 -24.28 -10.55 5.62
N SER A 259 -23.00 -10.73 5.32
CA SER A 259 -22.42 -12.02 4.96
C SER A 259 -20.93 -12.09 5.29
N TYR A 260 -20.42 -13.31 5.51
CA TYR A 260 -18.97 -13.54 5.60
C TYR A 260 -18.26 -13.22 4.27
N PHE A 261 -19.02 -13.13 3.16
CA PHE A 261 -18.49 -12.79 1.84
C PHE A 261 -18.33 -11.27 1.60
N ASP A 262 -18.83 -10.41 2.48
CA ASP A 262 -18.81 -8.95 2.24
C ASP A 262 -17.40 -8.34 2.14
N PRO A 263 -16.43 -8.67 3.02
CA PRO A 263 -15.07 -8.12 2.90
C PRO A 263 -14.42 -8.49 1.56
N LEU A 264 -14.68 -9.71 1.09
CA LEU A 264 -14.22 -10.17 -0.22
C LEU A 264 -14.91 -9.41 -1.36
N ALA A 265 -16.22 -9.15 -1.27
CA ALA A 265 -16.94 -8.33 -2.25
C ALA A 265 -16.38 -6.89 -2.35
N ILE A 266 -16.00 -6.29 -1.21
CA ILE A 266 -15.28 -5.00 -1.17
C ILE A 266 -13.91 -5.15 -1.83
N GLY A 267 -13.16 -6.20 -1.48
CA GLY A 267 -11.86 -6.51 -2.08
C GLY A 267 -11.91 -6.65 -3.60
N VAL A 268 -12.93 -7.33 -4.14
CA VAL A 268 -13.19 -7.47 -5.58
C VAL A 268 -13.42 -6.12 -6.25
N THR A 269 -14.16 -5.23 -5.58
CA THR A 269 -14.47 -3.90 -6.08
C THR A 269 -13.23 -3.00 -6.12
N LEU A 270 -12.40 -3.06 -5.08
CA LEU A 270 -11.18 -2.26 -4.96
C LEU A 270 -10.03 -2.81 -5.83
N GLY A 271 -9.95 -4.13 -5.99
CA GLY A 271 -9.00 -4.79 -6.88
C GLY A 271 -9.16 -4.35 -8.35
N LYS A 272 -10.39 -4.02 -8.80
CA LYS A 272 -10.63 -3.42 -10.12
C LYS A 272 -10.00 -2.03 -10.32
N ARG A 273 -9.65 -1.35 -9.23
CA ARG A 273 -8.97 -0.04 -9.26
C ARG A 273 -7.47 -0.15 -9.02
N GLY A 274 -6.96 -1.36 -8.79
CA GLY A 274 -5.53 -1.60 -8.53
C GLY A 274 -5.03 -0.99 -7.24
N ARG A 275 -5.94 -0.71 -6.29
CA ARG A 275 -5.58 -0.05 -5.02
C ARG A 275 -5.62 -1.05 -3.85
N PRO A 276 -4.53 -1.18 -3.08
CA PRO A 276 -4.53 -1.99 -1.86
C PRO A 276 -5.43 -1.35 -0.81
N VAL A 277 -6.00 -2.18 0.07
CA VAL A 277 -6.92 -1.75 1.12
C VAL A 277 -6.60 -2.46 2.43
N ARG A 278 -6.63 -1.73 3.55
CA ARG A 278 -6.50 -2.28 4.90
C ARG A 278 -7.88 -2.45 5.52
N PHE A 279 -8.25 -3.68 5.86
CA PHE A 279 -9.55 -3.94 6.50
C PHE A 279 -9.44 -3.86 8.02
N LEU A 280 -10.25 -3.02 8.67
CA LEU A 280 -10.42 -3.10 10.13
C LEU A 280 -11.38 -4.24 10.45
N GLY A 281 -10.87 -5.28 11.10
CA GLY A 281 -11.61 -6.47 11.47
C GLY A 281 -11.56 -6.76 12.97
N LYS A 282 -12.59 -7.45 13.47
CA LYS A 282 -12.65 -7.89 14.86
C LYS A 282 -11.65 -9.04 15.11
N LYS A 283 -11.08 -9.11 16.32
CA LYS A 283 -10.16 -10.16 16.78
C LYS A 283 -10.52 -11.58 16.32
N GLU A 284 -11.77 -11.98 16.47
CA GLU A 284 -12.28 -13.33 16.19
C GLU A 284 -12.27 -13.67 14.69
N VAL A 285 -12.34 -12.65 13.81
CA VAL A 285 -12.15 -12.84 12.37
C VAL A 285 -10.69 -13.22 12.08
N PHE A 286 -9.75 -12.59 12.79
CA PHE A 286 -8.33 -12.92 12.68
C PHE A 286 -7.98 -14.26 13.34
N ASP A 287 -8.72 -14.68 14.36
CA ASP A 287 -8.47 -15.95 15.06
C ASP A 287 -9.16 -17.14 14.39
N ALA A 288 -10.04 -16.91 13.41
CA ALA A 288 -10.67 -17.97 12.63
C ALA A 288 -9.65 -18.68 11.71
N PRO A 289 -9.58 -20.03 11.71
CA PRO A 289 -8.75 -20.78 10.77
C PRO A 289 -9.10 -20.43 9.31
N ILE A 290 -8.10 -20.31 8.43
CA ILE A 290 -8.23 -19.97 7.00
C ILE A 290 -8.63 -18.50 6.76
N VAL A 291 -9.72 -18.02 7.38
CA VAL A 291 -10.21 -16.64 7.23
C VAL A 291 -9.25 -15.64 7.87
N GLY A 292 -8.67 -15.99 9.02
CA GLY A 292 -7.71 -15.15 9.72
C GLY A 292 -6.39 -14.98 8.97
N ASP A 293 -5.90 -16.04 8.34
CA ASP A 293 -4.69 -15.97 7.53
C ASP A 293 -4.89 -15.13 6.27
N PHE A 294 -6.07 -15.23 5.65
CA PHE A 294 -6.47 -14.35 4.55
C PHE A 294 -6.60 -12.88 5.01
N ALA A 295 -7.24 -12.62 6.15
CA ALA A 295 -7.40 -11.29 6.70
C ALA A 295 -6.05 -10.62 7.03
N ARG A 296 -5.10 -11.37 7.60
CA ARG A 296 -3.71 -10.91 7.83
C ARG A 296 -2.98 -10.66 6.50
N ALA A 297 -3.07 -11.59 5.56
CA ALA A 297 -2.45 -11.47 4.24
C ALA A 297 -2.95 -10.27 3.42
N MET A 298 -4.18 -9.83 3.68
CA MET A 298 -4.78 -8.65 3.06
C MET A 298 -4.38 -7.32 3.73
N GLY A 299 -3.51 -7.34 4.75
CA GLY A 299 -3.11 -6.14 5.50
C GLY A 299 -4.19 -5.66 6.47
N GLY A 300 -5.00 -6.59 7.00
CA GLY A 300 -6.06 -6.28 7.94
C GLY A 300 -5.53 -5.75 9.28
N ILE A 301 -6.14 -4.67 9.76
CA ILE A 301 -5.86 -4.07 11.06
C ILE A 301 -6.74 -4.77 12.10
N ARG A 302 -6.11 -5.40 13.08
CA ARG A 302 -6.79 -6.17 14.13
C ARG A 302 -7.31 -5.24 15.21
N VAL A 303 -8.63 -5.29 15.44
CA VAL A 303 -9.27 -4.54 16.53
C VAL A 303 -9.54 -5.46 17.71
N GLU A 304 -8.84 -5.22 18.82
CA GLU A 304 -9.15 -5.82 20.14
C GLU A 304 -10.02 -4.85 20.95
N ARG A 305 -11.10 -5.35 21.57
CA ARG A 305 -12.08 -4.53 22.29
C ARG A 305 -12.05 -4.89 23.78
N GLY A 306 -12.17 -3.89 24.65
CA GLY A 306 -12.17 -4.06 26.11
C GLY A 306 -10.86 -3.67 26.80
N THR A 307 -9.80 -3.39 26.03
CA THR A 307 -8.51 -2.92 26.56
C THR A 307 -8.43 -1.40 26.72
N GLY A 308 -9.39 -0.64 26.15
CA GLY A 308 -9.35 0.83 26.10
C GLY A 308 -8.27 1.39 25.18
N SER A 309 -7.63 0.56 24.35
CA SER A 309 -6.51 0.97 23.51
C SER A 309 -6.97 1.56 22.17
N ASP A 310 -6.51 2.78 21.88
CA ASP A 310 -6.69 3.47 20.59
C ASP A 310 -5.77 2.95 19.48
N ALA A 311 -4.92 1.95 19.77
CA ALA A 311 -3.91 1.44 18.83
C ALA A 311 -4.45 1.04 17.43
N PRO A 312 -5.63 0.38 17.29
CA PRO A 312 -6.16 0.04 15.97
C PRO A 312 -6.62 1.26 15.16
N LEU A 313 -7.09 2.33 15.84
CA LEU A 313 -7.44 3.58 15.18
C LEU A 313 -6.18 4.33 14.76
N GLN A 314 -5.14 4.35 15.60
CA GLN A 314 -3.84 4.93 15.26
C GLN A 314 -3.19 4.25 14.06
N GLU A 315 -3.22 2.92 13.98
CA GLU A 315 -2.70 2.19 12.82
C GLU A 315 -3.48 2.53 11.54
N ALA A 316 -4.80 2.71 11.66
CA ALA A 316 -5.64 3.13 10.55
C ALA A 316 -5.36 4.58 10.12
N GLU A 317 -5.14 5.49 11.07
CA GLU A 317 -4.74 6.88 10.81
C GLU A 317 -3.36 6.94 10.13
N GLN A 318 -2.40 6.13 10.57
CA GLN A 318 -1.09 6.02 9.93
C GLN A 318 -1.21 5.51 8.48
N ALA A 319 -2.06 4.50 8.24
CA ALA A 319 -2.32 4.01 6.89
C ALA A 319 -2.94 5.11 5.99
N LEU A 320 -3.90 5.87 6.52
CA LEU A 320 -4.50 6.98 5.80
C LEU A 320 -3.47 8.09 5.54
N ALA A 321 -2.62 8.43 6.50
CA ALA A 321 -1.53 9.40 6.33
C ALA A 321 -0.52 8.96 5.26
N ALA A 322 -0.29 7.64 5.11
CA ALA A 322 0.52 7.08 4.04
C ALA A 322 -0.18 7.07 2.65
N GLY A 323 -1.42 7.56 2.56
CA GLY A 323 -2.20 7.61 1.32
C GLY A 323 -2.91 6.30 0.97
N GLU A 324 -3.00 5.36 1.92
CA GLU A 324 -3.67 4.08 1.73
C GLU A 324 -5.18 4.18 1.90
N MET A 325 -5.90 3.12 1.49
CA MET A 325 -7.33 3.00 1.77
C MET A 325 -7.57 2.14 3.00
N VAL A 326 -8.50 2.57 3.83
CA VAL A 326 -8.97 1.80 4.98
C VAL A 326 -10.42 1.40 4.73
N ALA A 327 -10.74 0.12 4.81
CA ALA A 327 -12.10 -0.38 4.71
C ALA A 327 -12.63 -0.87 6.06
N LEU A 328 -13.88 -0.53 6.38
CA LEU A 328 -14.54 -1.03 7.57
C LEU A 328 -16.06 -1.11 7.39
N MET A 329 -16.70 -1.90 8.26
CA MET A 329 -18.16 -2.01 8.30
C MET A 329 -18.67 -1.36 9.59
N PRO A 330 -19.35 -0.20 9.51
CA PRO A 330 -19.71 0.57 10.70
C PRO A 330 -20.58 -0.20 11.71
N GLN A 331 -21.37 -1.17 11.25
CA GLN A 331 -22.17 -2.06 12.09
C GLN A 331 -21.31 -2.92 13.05
N GLY A 332 -20.09 -3.25 12.64
CA GLY A 332 -19.12 -4.01 13.42
C GLY A 332 -19.39 -5.52 13.57
N THR A 333 -20.57 -6.02 13.19
CA THR A 333 -20.90 -7.44 13.05
C THR A 333 -22.11 -7.61 12.13
N ILE A 334 -22.29 -8.79 11.54
CA ILE A 334 -23.53 -9.16 10.84
C ILE A 334 -24.65 -9.26 11.88
N PRO A 335 -25.80 -8.57 11.73
CA PRO A 335 -26.93 -8.74 12.64
C PRO A 335 -27.47 -10.19 12.61
N ARG A 336 -28.14 -10.63 13.68
CA ARG A 336 -28.63 -12.02 13.82
C ARG A 336 -30.15 -12.09 13.91
N GLY A 337 -30.71 -13.23 13.50
CA GLY A 337 -32.14 -13.51 13.59
C GLY A 337 -32.97 -12.38 12.98
N ARG A 338 -33.97 -11.89 13.70
CA ARG A 338 -34.87 -10.82 13.23
C ARG A 338 -34.15 -9.49 12.95
N ALA A 339 -33.10 -9.16 13.69
CA ALA A 339 -32.34 -7.91 13.49
C ALA A 339 -31.61 -7.85 12.14
N PHE A 340 -31.44 -8.98 11.45
CA PHE A 340 -30.89 -9.04 10.09
C PHE A 340 -31.78 -8.39 9.02
N PHE A 341 -33.09 -8.33 9.30
CA PHE A 341 -34.12 -7.83 8.39
C PHE A 341 -34.56 -6.40 8.74
N ASP A 342 -33.94 -5.77 9.73
CA ASP A 342 -34.21 -4.38 10.08
C ASP A 342 -33.73 -3.45 8.94
N PRO A 343 -34.63 -2.63 8.34
CA PRO A 343 -34.23 -1.68 7.30
C PRO A 343 -33.36 -0.54 7.85
N GLU A 344 -33.40 -0.29 9.16
CA GLU A 344 -32.57 0.73 9.81
C GLU A 344 -31.23 0.14 10.27
N LEU A 345 -30.16 0.58 9.61
CA LEU A 345 -28.82 0.12 9.94
C LEU A 345 -28.17 1.06 10.95
N LYS A 346 -27.79 0.52 12.12
CA LYS A 346 -27.05 1.27 13.14
C LYS A 346 -25.54 1.11 12.96
N GLY A 347 -24.84 2.23 12.93
CA GLY A 347 -23.39 2.30 12.78
C GLY A 347 -22.68 2.75 14.06
N ARG A 348 -21.39 2.45 14.15
CA ARG A 348 -20.48 2.99 15.17
C ARG A 348 -19.66 4.13 14.58
N TRP A 349 -19.19 5.00 15.47
CA TRP A 349 -18.46 6.24 15.13
C TRP A 349 -17.05 6.05 14.57
N GLY A 350 -16.52 4.83 14.49
CA GLY A 350 -15.13 4.60 14.07
C GLY A 350 -14.78 5.20 12.70
N ALA A 351 -15.67 5.09 11.71
CA ALA A 351 -15.46 5.72 10.40
C ALA A 351 -15.46 7.26 10.49
N ALA A 352 -16.41 7.83 11.23
CA ALA A 352 -16.49 9.28 11.42
C ALA A 352 -15.25 9.83 12.15
N ARG A 353 -14.76 9.10 13.15
CA ARG A 353 -13.53 9.47 13.89
C ARG A 353 -12.29 9.44 13.02
N LEU A 354 -12.11 8.38 12.22
CA LEU A 354 -11.00 8.30 11.28
C LEU A 354 -11.07 9.44 10.25
N ALA A 355 -12.26 9.77 9.77
CA ALA A 355 -12.44 10.87 8.82
C ALA A 355 -12.17 12.23 9.46
N GLU A 356 -12.54 12.44 10.72
CA GLU A 356 -12.25 13.66 11.48
C GLU A 356 -10.73 13.89 11.63
N GLY A 357 -9.98 12.84 12.01
CA GLY A 357 -8.54 12.91 12.21
C GLY A 357 -7.74 13.01 10.90
N SER A 358 -8.09 12.20 9.89
CA SER A 358 -7.33 12.11 8.64
C SER A 358 -7.80 13.07 7.54
N ARG A 359 -9.03 13.60 7.64
CA ARG A 359 -9.74 14.32 6.56
C ARG A 359 -9.85 13.51 5.25
N ALA A 360 -9.67 12.20 5.31
CA ALA A 360 -9.82 11.33 4.15
C ALA A 360 -11.30 11.24 3.72
N PRO A 361 -11.59 11.22 2.41
CA PRO A 361 -12.96 11.06 1.91
C PRO A 361 -13.55 9.71 2.32
N VAL A 362 -14.80 9.72 2.80
CA VAL A 362 -15.55 8.51 3.13
C VAL A 362 -16.38 8.04 1.94
N ILE A 363 -16.04 6.88 1.37
CA ILE A 363 -16.69 6.29 0.20
C ILE A 363 -17.67 5.18 0.63
N PRO A 364 -18.99 5.39 0.49
CA PRO A 364 -19.98 4.41 0.88
C PRO A 364 -20.17 3.34 -0.21
N ILE A 365 -20.35 2.09 0.20
CA ILE A 365 -20.61 0.94 -0.66
C ILE A 365 -21.85 0.19 -0.14
N GLY A 366 -22.86 0.07 -0.99
CA GLY A 366 -24.00 -0.83 -0.76
C GLY A 366 -23.71 -2.22 -1.35
N ILE A 367 -23.85 -3.26 -0.54
CA ILE A 367 -23.57 -4.66 -0.87
C ILE A 367 -24.85 -5.48 -0.68
N TRP A 368 -25.23 -6.24 -1.70
CA TRP A 368 -26.44 -7.06 -1.67
C TRP A 368 -26.26 -8.41 -2.36
N GLY A 369 -26.87 -9.46 -1.80
CA GLY A 369 -26.88 -10.81 -2.35
C GLY A 369 -25.70 -11.69 -1.92
N THR A 370 -24.78 -11.15 -1.12
CA THR A 370 -23.65 -11.89 -0.52
C THR A 370 -24.12 -12.91 0.52
N GLU A 371 -25.28 -12.69 1.14
CA GLU A 371 -25.93 -13.65 2.04
C GLU A 371 -26.36 -14.94 1.34
N ASN A 372 -26.51 -14.91 0.01
CA ASN A 372 -26.78 -16.11 -0.79
C ASN A 372 -25.50 -16.87 -1.17
N VAL A 373 -24.33 -16.23 -1.01
CA VAL A 373 -23.01 -16.83 -1.26
C VAL A 373 -22.48 -17.48 0.01
N TRP A 374 -22.42 -16.74 1.12
CA TRP A 374 -21.88 -17.27 2.39
C TRP A 374 -22.69 -16.76 3.60
N PRO A 375 -23.91 -17.28 3.80
CA PRO A 375 -24.74 -16.89 4.94
C PRO A 375 -24.08 -17.31 6.24
N ARG A 376 -24.49 -16.65 7.33
CA ARG A 376 -23.92 -16.88 8.66
C ARG A 376 -24.14 -18.30 9.20
N SER A 377 -25.23 -18.94 8.76
CA SER A 377 -25.58 -20.31 9.10
C SER A 377 -24.70 -21.37 8.41
N ALA A 378 -23.95 -20.98 7.37
CA ALA A 378 -23.16 -21.90 6.57
C ALA A 378 -21.69 -21.93 6.99
N LYS A 379 -21.15 -23.15 7.12
CA LYS A 379 -19.71 -23.37 7.39
C LYS A 379 -18.82 -23.00 6.19
N PHE A 380 -19.32 -23.15 4.97
CA PHE A 380 -18.58 -22.92 3.73
C PHE A 380 -19.43 -22.11 2.74
N PRO A 381 -18.80 -21.34 1.82
CA PRO A 381 -19.53 -20.60 0.80
C PRO A 381 -20.18 -21.55 -0.21
N ASN A 382 -21.40 -21.20 -0.64
CA ASN A 382 -22.11 -21.85 -1.73
C ASN A 382 -21.52 -21.43 -3.08
N LEU A 383 -20.54 -22.20 -3.55
CA LEU A 383 -19.89 -22.04 -4.86
C LEU A 383 -20.26 -23.18 -5.83
N ASN A 384 -21.42 -23.82 -5.63
CA ASN A 384 -21.81 -24.99 -6.40
C ASN A 384 -21.87 -24.67 -7.92
N PRO A 385 -21.01 -25.31 -8.76
CA PRO A 385 -20.96 -25.05 -10.21
C PRO A 385 -22.19 -25.55 -10.97
N LEU A 386 -22.98 -26.46 -10.37
CA LEU A 386 -24.19 -27.03 -10.97
C LEU A 386 -25.47 -26.34 -10.48
N GLY A 387 -25.35 -25.39 -9.54
CA GLY A 387 -26.46 -24.64 -8.98
C GLY A 387 -26.69 -23.29 -9.67
N LYS A 388 -27.79 -22.62 -9.32
CA LYS A 388 -28.05 -21.24 -9.76
C LYS A 388 -27.01 -20.30 -9.13
N SER A 389 -26.17 -19.68 -9.96
CA SER A 389 -25.14 -18.73 -9.50
C SER A 389 -25.77 -17.58 -8.70
N PRO A 390 -25.38 -17.37 -7.42
CA PRO A 390 -25.81 -16.20 -6.66
C PRO A 390 -25.35 -14.91 -7.34
N VAL A 391 -26.19 -13.88 -7.22
CA VAL A 391 -25.91 -12.55 -7.78
C VAL A 391 -25.46 -11.63 -6.65
N VAL A 392 -24.25 -11.10 -6.75
CA VAL A 392 -23.73 -10.10 -5.82
C VAL A 392 -23.77 -8.74 -6.50
N THR A 393 -24.59 -7.84 -5.98
CA THR A 393 -24.70 -6.46 -6.46
C THR A 393 -23.96 -5.52 -5.53
N ILE A 394 -23.06 -4.72 -6.09
CA ILE A 394 -22.24 -3.76 -5.38
C ILE A 394 -22.44 -2.38 -6.01
N ARG A 395 -22.80 -1.39 -5.20
CA ARG A 395 -23.02 -0.01 -5.64
C ARG A 395 -22.12 0.92 -4.82
N VAL A 396 -21.18 1.58 -5.49
CA VAL A 396 -20.30 2.58 -4.88
C VAL A 396 -20.94 3.96 -5.00
N GLY A 397 -21.12 4.64 -3.88
CA GLY A 397 -21.69 5.99 -3.80
C GLY A 397 -20.67 7.11 -4.03
N LYS A 398 -21.16 8.35 -3.98
CA LYS A 398 -20.28 9.54 -3.91
C LYS A 398 -19.68 9.64 -2.50
N PRO A 399 -18.54 10.33 -2.32
CA PRO A 399 -18.03 10.65 -0.99
C PRO A 399 -19.12 11.27 -0.11
N VAL A 400 -19.22 10.82 1.14
CA VAL A 400 -20.19 11.37 2.09
C VAL A 400 -19.71 12.75 2.54
N GLU A 401 -20.59 13.74 2.48
CA GLU A 401 -20.33 15.07 3.00
C GLU A 401 -20.46 15.05 4.53
N LEU A 402 -19.31 15.00 5.21
CA LEU A 402 -19.23 15.06 6.67
C LEU A 402 -19.06 16.50 7.15
N LYS A 403 -19.66 16.81 8.30
CA LYS A 403 -19.59 18.15 8.90
C LYS A 403 -18.52 18.24 9.97
N TYR A 404 -18.12 17.13 10.57
CA TYR A 404 -17.14 17.06 11.65
C TYR A 404 -17.53 17.88 12.88
N ASP A 405 -18.84 18.06 13.09
CA ASP A 405 -19.44 18.74 14.24
C ASP A 405 -19.84 17.74 15.33
N SER A 406 -20.25 16.54 14.92
CA SER A 406 -20.61 15.44 15.80
C SER A 406 -20.32 14.12 15.12
N LEU A 407 -19.55 13.27 15.80
CA LEU A 407 -19.26 11.90 15.35
C LEU A 407 -20.54 11.08 15.16
N GLU A 408 -21.55 11.30 16.00
CA GLU A 408 -22.84 10.60 15.91
C GLU A 408 -23.60 11.04 14.65
N ALA A 409 -23.75 12.34 14.43
CA ALA A 409 -24.43 12.87 13.25
C ALA A 409 -23.72 12.48 11.93
N ASP A 410 -22.39 12.48 11.92
CA ASP A 410 -21.62 12.02 10.77
C ASP A 410 -21.73 10.51 10.56
N THR A 411 -21.84 9.73 11.64
CA THR A 411 -22.14 8.29 11.54
C THR A 411 -23.51 8.07 10.91
N GLU A 412 -24.53 8.81 11.31
CA GLU A 412 -25.86 8.74 10.71
C GLU A 412 -25.84 9.09 9.21
N ARG A 413 -25.10 10.13 8.81
CA ARG A 413 -24.91 10.49 7.39
C ARG A 413 -24.26 9.36 6.60
N ILE A 414 -23.24 8.72 7.17
CA ILE A 414 -22.57 7.55 6.58
C ILE A 414 -23.55 6.39 6.40
N MET A 415 -24.30 6.05 7.46
CA MET A 415 -25.25 4.95 7.42
C MET A 415 -26.38 5.21 6.41
N HIS A 416 -26.93 6.43 6.39
CA HIS A 416 -27.94 6.83 5.41
C HIS A 416 -27.41 6.72 3.97
N ALA A 417 -26.17 7.15 3.72
CA ALA A 417 -25.54 7.02 2.41
C ALA A 417 -25.35 5.55 1.98
N ILE A 418 -25.01 4.66 2.91
CA ILE A 418 -24.93 3.21 2.64
C ILE A 418 -26.31 2.64 2.32
N VAL A 419 -27.34 2.94 3.13
CA VAL A 419 -28.71 2.45 2.93
C VAL A 419 -29.30 2.92 1.60
N ALA A 420 -29.00 4.16 1.18
CA ALA A 420 -29.44 4.68 -0.12
C ALA A 420 -28.88 3.90 -1.32
N LEU A 421 -27.77 3.16 -1.13
CA LEU A 421 -27.16 2.31 -2.16
C LEU A 421 -27.75 0.90 -2.18
N LEU A 422 -28.53 0.50 -1.18
CA LEU A 422 -29.18 -0.80 -1.12
C LEU A 422 -30.43 -0.85 -2.02
N PRO A 423 -30.83 -2.04 -2.49
CA PRO A 423 -32.03 -2.16 -3.34
C PRO A 423 -33.30 -1.88 -2.52
N PRO A 424 -34.46 -1.61 -3.17
CA PRO A 424 -35.69 -1.25 -2.48
C PRO A 424 -36.13 -2.26 -1.41
N GLU A 425 -35.93 -3.55 -1.67
CA GLU A 425 -36.30 -4.66 -0.79
C GLU A 425 -35.55 -4.59 0.55
N ALA A 426 -34.31 -4.08 0.55
CA ALA A 426 -33.52 -3.91 1.77
C ALA A 426 -34.07 -2.81 2.71
N ARG A 427 -34.99 -1.99 2.21
CA ARG A 427 -35.58 -0.83 2.90
C ARG A 427 -37.04 -1.06 3.30
N GLN A 428 -37.57 -2.25 3.02
CA GLN A 428 -38.94 -2.61 3.37
C GLN A 428 -38.98 -3.29 4.73
N THR A 429 -39.97 -2.93 5.54
CA THR A 429 -40.30 -3.67 6.75
C THR A 429 -41.22 -4.84 6.37
N TYR A 430 -40.82 -6.05 6.72
CA TYR A 430 -41.66 -7.23 6.58
C TYR A 430 -41.39 -8.21 7.73
N GLU A 431 -42.31 -9.15 7.90
CA GLU A 431 -42.17 -10.22 8.89
C GLU A 431 -41.42 -11.40 8.24
N PRO A 432 -40.16 -11.67 8.64
CA PRO A 432 -39.38 -12.75 8.04
C PRO A 432 -39.90 -14.11 8.47
N SER A 433 -39.85 -15.08 7.55
CA SER A 433 -40.17 -16.48 7.83
C SER A 433 -39.18 -17.12 8.80
N GLU A 434 -39.59 -18.21 9.45
CA GLU A 434 -38.68 -18.96 10.35
C GLU A 434 -37.42 -19.47 9.63
N GLU A 435 -37.53 -19.83 8.35
CA GLU A 435 -36.37 -20.27 7.56
C GLU A 435 -35.39 -19.11 7.33
N GLU A 436 -35.90 -17.92 7.03
CA GLU A 436 -35.10 -16.70 6.86
C GLU A 436 -34.39 -16.31 8.16
N ILE A 437 -35.10 -16.35 9.28
CA ILE A 437 -34.52 -16.11 10.61
C ILE A 437 -33.40 -17.12 10.88
N ARG A 438 -33.65 -18.42 10.64
CA ARG A 438 -32.66 -19.49 10.85
C ARG A 438 -31.40 -19.30 9.99
N ARG A 439 -31.54 -18.82 8.76
CA ARG A 439 -30.39 -18.51 7.88
C ARG A 439 -29.54 -17.34 8.38
N ALA A 440 -30.14 -16.41 9.12
CA ALA A 440 -29.45 -15.29 9.75
C ALA A 440 -28.78 -15.64 11.10
N LEU A 441 -28.98 -16.86 11.61
CA LEU A 441 -28.31 -17.35 12.82
C LEU A 441 -26.93 -17.97 12.50
N PRO A 442 -25.97 -17.94 13.43
CA PRO A 442 -24.75 -18.73 13.32
C PRO A 442 -25.05 -20.23 13.22
N ALA A 443 -24.15 -20.99 12.58
CA ALA A 443 -24.27 -22.44 12.49
C ALA A 443 -24.38 -23.08 13.89
N GLY A 444 -25.46 -23.85 14.13
CA GLY A 444 -25.71 -24.53 15.40
C GLY A 444 -26.45 -23.71 16.47
N VAL A 445 -26.92 -22.50 16.14
CA VAL A 445 -27.78 -21.68 17.01
C VAL A 445 -29.23 -21.79 16.55
N GLU A 446 -30.14 -22.19 17.45
CA GLU A 446 -31.56 -22.40 17.13
C GLU A 446 -32.43 -21.17 17.37
N ASP A 447 -32.10 -20.34 18.36
CA ASP A 447 -32.80 -19.09 18.66
C ASP A 447 -31.86 -18.06 19.31
N VAL A 448 -32.20 -16.77 19.19
CA VAL A 448 -31.53 -15.65 19.88
C VAL A 448 -32.59 -14.70 20.41
N ASP A 449 -32.47 -14.31 21.68
CA ASP A 449 -33.38 -13.33 22.30
C ASP A 449 -33.38 -12.02 21.49
N PRO A 450 -34.54 -11.60 20.92
CA PRO A 450 -34.64 -10.37 20.14
C PRO A 450 -34.31 -9.10 20.93
N GLY A 451 -34.57 -9.09 22.24
CA GLY A 451 -34.24 -7.97 23.14
C GLY A 451 -32.73 -7.89 23.39
N HIS A 452 -32.10 -9.05 23.56
CA HIS A 452 -30.65 -9.16 23.63
C HIS A 452 -30.00 -8.68 22.33
N GLU A 453 -30.44 -9.12 21.15
CA GLU A 453 -29.81 -8.70 19.88
C GLU A 453 -29.97 -7.20 19.55
N LYS A 454 -31.09 -6.57 19.93
CA LYS A 454 -31.26 -5.11 19.79
C LYS A 454 -30.30 -4.30 20.65
N SER A 455 -29.87 -4.84 21.79
CA SER A 455 -28.97 -4.22 22.76
C SER A 455 -27.57 -4.85 22.79
N ARG A 456 -27.35 -5.90 22.00
CA ARG A 456 -26.13 -6.73 22.04
C ARG A 456 -24.97 -5.84 21.66
N ARG A 457 -23.89 -5.95 22.42
CA ARG A 457 -22.61 -5.37 22.03
C ARG A 457 -21.96 -6.29 20.99
N PRO A 458 -21.74 -5.86 19.73
CA PRO A 458 -20.94 -6.60 18.75
C PRO A 458 -19.61 -7.09 19.35
N GLY A 459 -19.49 -8.37 19.68
CA GLY A 459 -18.52 -8.70 20.73
C GLY A 459 -18.73 -10.00 21.45
N SER A 460 -19.82 -10.02 22.20
CA SER A 460 -20.22 -11.11 23.09
C SER A 460 -20.98 -12.15 22.28
N ASP A 461 -20.36 -13.31 22.11
CA ASP A 461 -21.10 -14.55 21.87
C ASP A 461 -21.73 -15.03 23.17
#